data_AF-A0A380T8K5-F1
#
_entry.id   AF-A0A380T8K5-F1
#
_cell.length_a   1.000
_cell.length_b   1.000
_cell.length_c   1.000
_cell.angle_alpha   90.00
_cell.angle_beta   90.00
_cell.angle_gamma   90.00
#
_symmetry.space_group_name_H-M   'P 1'
#
loop_
_entity.id
_entity.type
_entity.pdbx_description
1 polymer ?
#
loop_
_entity_poly.entity_id
_entity_poly.type
_entity_poly.pdbx_seq_one_letter_code
_entity_poly.pdbx_strand_id
1 'polypeptide(L)'
;MKKIVPDPPLDKTAATAHSVFGNCQAGHSALFAVCSGVAAHDALVHASLYLGCAYDTGYKAFDDIDPAHKGFLWSTLHSVEMAKGLVDALLDGIEERVGE
;
A
#
# COMPACT_ATOMS: atom_id res chain seq x y z
N MET A 1 -31.86 -3.46 31.39
CA MET A 1 -31.61 -3.55 29.95
C MET A 1 -30.23 -4.15 29.74
N LYS A 2 -30.14 -5.46 29.51
CA LYS A 2 -28.88 -6.10 29.13
C LYS A 2 -28.74 -5.92 27.62
N LYS A 3 -27.60 -5.39 27.14
CA LYS A 3 -27.31 -5.50 25.71
C LYS A 3 -27.35 -7.00 25.34
N ILE A 4 -28.06 -7.28 24.26
CA ILE A 4 -28.63 -8.59 23.88
C ILE A 4 -27.78 -9.31 22.82
N VAL A 5 -26.64 -8.74 22.43
CA VAL A 5 -25.82 -9.27 21.33
C VAL A 5 -24.36 -9.24 21.74
N PRO A 6 -23.64 -10.39 21.72
CA PRO A 6 -22.18 -10.39 21.68
C PRO A 6 -21.76 -9.76 20.36
N ASP A 7 -20.87 -8.77 20.36
CA ASP A 7 -20.23 -8.37 19.11
C ASP A 7 -19.53 -9.62 18.54
N PRO A 8 -19.87 -10.07 17.31
CA PRO A 8 -19.23 -11.23 16.74
C PRO A 8 -17.73 -10.95 16.63
N PRO A 9 -16.86 -11.97 16.81
CA PRO A 9 -15.43 -11.78 16.66
C PRO A 9 -15.20 -11.15 15.28
N LEU A 10 -14.40 -10.07 15.24
CA LEU A 10 -13.96 -9.47 13.98
C LEU A 10 -12.98 -10.43 13.30
N ASP A 11 -13.50 -11.57 12.86
CA ASP A 11 -12.80 -12.57 12.09
C ASP A 11 -13.23 -12.38 10.63
N LYS A 12 -12.90 -11.21 10.12
CA LYS A 12 -13.10 -10.84 8.72
C LYS A 12 -11.73 -10.48 8.20
N THR A 13 -11.17 -11.38 7.40
CA THR A 13 -10.05 -11.10 6.51
C THR A 13 -10.16 -9.67 5.99
N ALA A 14 -9.25 -8.80 6.40
CA ALA A 14 -9.27 -7.41 5.97
C ALA A 14 -9.29 -7.40 4.44
N ALA A 15 -10.16 -6.58 3.86
CA ALA A 15 -10.35 -6.51 2.43
C ALA A 15 -10.47 -5.06 1.98
N THR A 16 -10.15 -4.81 0.72
CA THR A 16 -10.23 -3.47 0.13
C THR A 16 -11.68 -2.96 0.15
N ALA A 17 -11.84 -1.68 0.48
CA ALA A 17 -13.07 -0.95 0.19
C ALA A 17 -13.06 -0.47 -1.27
N HIS A 18 -14.23 -0.22 -1.84
CA HIS A 18 -14.30 0.47 -3.12
C HIS A 18 -13.88 1.93 -2.93
N SER A 19 -12.80 2.33 -3.58
CA SER A 19 -12.19 3.65 -3.41
C SER A 19 -11.79 4.23 -4.75
N VAL A 20 -12.40 5.35 -5.12
CA VAL A 20 -12.03 6.10 -6.34
C VAL A 20 -10.78 6.93 -6.11
N PHE A 21 -9.89 7.02 -7.11
CA PHE A 21 -8.69 7.85 -7.04
C PHE A 21 -8.31 8.42 -8.42
N GLY A 22 -7.31 9.31 -8.44
CA GLY A 22 -6.86 9.95 -9.69
C GLY A 22 -7.84 10.99 -10.24
N ASN A 23 -8.57 11.69 -9.37
CA ASN A 23 -9.46 12.77 -9.79
C ASN A 23 -8.65 13.94 -10.39
N CYS A 24 -8.92 14.32 -11.63
CA CYS A 24 -8.25 15.42 -12.35
C CYS A 24 -9.07 16.72 -12.40
N GLN A 25 -10.21 16.79 -11.70
CA GLN A 25 -11.11 17.95 -11.67
C GLN A 25 -11.66 18.41 -13.04
N ALA A 26 -11.51 17.61 -14.10
CA ALA A 26 -11.92 17.97 -15.46
C ALA A 26 -13.43 17.76 -15.75
N GLY A 27 -14.27 17.71 -14.72
CA GLY A 27 -15.74 17.63 -14.87
C GLY A 27 -16.29 16.27 -15.33
N HIS A 28 -15.47 15.24 -15.46
CA HIS A 28 -15.89 13.87 -15.74
C HIS A 28 -15.73 12.96 -14.51
N SER A 29 -16.39 11.80 -14.54
CA SER A 29 -16.25 10.76 -13.49
C SER A 29 -14.80 10.28 -13.35
N ALA A 30 -14.44 9.81 -12.15
CA ALA A 30 -13.14 9.21 -11.91
C ALA A 30 -12.92 7.99 -12.81
N LEU A 31 -11.73 7.89 -13.39
CA LEU A 31 -11.38 6.80 -14.32
C LEU A 31 -10.91 5.54 -13.59
N PHE A 32 -10.36 5.69 -12.38
CA PHE A 32 -9.75 4.60 -11.63
C PHE A 32 -10.42 4.43 -10.28
N ALA A 33 -10.58 3.16 -9.89
CA ALA A 33 -11.02 2.78 -8.57
C ALA A 33 -10.34 1.48 -8.14
N VAL A 34 -10.12 1.34 -6.84
CA VAL A 34 -9.79 0.06 -6.22
C VAL A 34 -11.07 -0.76 -6.14
N CYS A 35 -11.04 -2.00 -6.63
CA CYS A 35 -12.15 -2.95 -6.50
C CYS A 35 -12.35 -3.31 -5.03
N SER A 36 -13.59 -3.38 -4.56
CA SER A 36 -13.90 -3.85 -3.20
C SER A 36 -13.76 -5.36 -3.08
N GLY A 37 -13.41 -5.84 -1.89
CA GLY A 37 -13.41 -7.27 -1.57
C GLY A 37 -12.13 -8.02 -1.98
N VAL A 38 -11.08 -7.32 -2.42
CA VAL A 38 -9.76 -7.91 -2.62
C VAL A 38 -9.14 -8.18 -1.25
N ALA A 39 -8.60 -9.37 -1.03
CA ALA A 39 -7.98 -9.73 0.23
C ALA A 39 -6.80 -8.78 0.54
N ALA A 40 -6.62 -8.41 1.82
CA ALA A 40 -5.55 -7.54 2.23
C ALA A 40 -4.17 -8.09 1.85
N HIS A 41 -3.98 -9.41 1.94
CA HIS A 41 -2.77 -10.08 1.45
C HIS A 41 -2.46 -9.70 -0.01
N ASP A 42 -3.38 -9.96 -0.93
CA ASP A 42 -3.16 -9.71 -2.36
C ASP A 42 -2.94 -8.21 -2.64
N ALA A 43 -3.69 -7.34 -1.96
CA ALA A 43 -3.50 -5.90 -2.05
C ALA A 43 -2.11 -5.46 -1.55
N LEU A 44 -1.61 -6.05 -0.46
CA LEU A 44 -0.28 -5.77 0.10
C LEU A 44 0.84 -6.31 -0.80
N VAL A 45 0.67 -7.46 -1.44
CA VAL A 45 1.62 -7.97 -2.46
C VAL A 45 1.79 -6.95 -3.58
N HIS A 46 0.68 -6.41 -4.10
CA HIS A 46 0.72 -5.36 -5.12
C HIS A 46 1.34 -4.06 -4.60
N ALA A 47 1.02 -3.65 -3.37
CA ALA A 47 1.62 -2.47 -2.76
C ALA A 47 3.15 -2.61 -2.63
N SER A 48 3.62 -3.78 -2.19
CA SER A 48 5.05 -4.12 -2.09
C SER A 48 5.74 -4.04 -3.46
N LEU A 49 5.11 -4.59 -4.51
CA LEU A 49 5.60 -4.48 -5.89
C LEU A 49 5.71 -3.00 -6.34
N TYR A 50 4.67 -2.20 -6.13
CA TYR A 50 4.68 -0.79 -6.52
C TYR A 50 5.73 0.04 -5.78
N LEU A 51 5.96 -0.24 -4.49
CA LEU A 51 7.03 0.39 -3.73
C LEU A 51 8.41 -0.03 -4.25
N GLY A 52 8.59 -1.29 -4.65
CA GLY A 52 9.80 -1.74 -5.35
C GLY A 52 10.03 -0.97 -6.65
N CYS A 53 9.00 -0.85 -7.49
CA CYS A 53 9.09 -0.07 -8.73
C CYS A 53 9.41 1.41 -8.47
N ALA A 54 8.81 2.02 -7.44
CA ALA A 54 9.11 3.39 -7.05
C ALA A 54 10.57 3.55 -6.60
N TYR A 55 11.10 2.58 -5.86
CA TYR A 55 12.50 2.58 -5.46
C TYR A 55 13.43 2.46 -6.67
N ASP A 56 13.20 1.48 -7.54
CA ASP A 56 14.07 1.23 -8.71
C ASP A 56 14.10 2.44 -9.67
N THR A 57 12.93 3.02 -9.95
CA THR A 57 12.81 4.18 -10.83
C THR A 57 13.41 5.44 -10.21
N GLY A 58 13.22 5.66 -8.91
CA GLY A 58 13.85 6.76 -8.20
C GLY A 58 15.37 6.57 -8.08
N TYR A 59 15.85 5.35 -7.88
CA TYR A 59 17.28 5.05 -7.84
C TYR A 59 17.93 5.35 -9.19
N LYS A 60 17.28 4.97 -10.29
CA LYS A 60 17.75 5.31 -11.65
C LYS A 60 17.84 6.81 -11.90
N ALA A 61 17.05 7.63 -11.20
CA ALA A 61 17.11 9.08 -11.32
C ALA A 61 18.41 9.68 -10.76
N PHE A 62 19.19 8.95 -9.94
CA PHE A 62 20.48 9.42 -9.46
C PHE A 62 21.54 9.59 -10.55
N ASP A 63 21.39 8.93 -11.69
CA ASP A 63 22.37 8.97 -12.77
C ASP A 63 22.55 10.39 -13.32
N ASP A 64 21.47 11.17 -13.36
CA ASP A 64 21.43 12.48 -14.04
C ASP A 64 20.96 13.64 -13.13
N ILE A 65 20.77 13.40 -11.82
CA ILE A 65 20.30 14.44 -10.90
C ILE A 65 21.41 15.42 -10.50
N ASP A 66 21.07 16.71 -10.40
CA ASP A 66 21.92 17.73 -9.82
C ASP A 66 22.38 17.32 -8.40
N PRO A 67 23.70 17.32 -8.11
CA PRO A 67 24.23 17.02 -6.78
C PRO A 67 23.54 17.76 -5.63
N ALA A 68 23.09 19.01 -5.85
CA ALA A 68 22.40 19.81 -4.84
C ALA A 68 21.04 19.21 -4.41
N HIS A 69 20.41 18.40 -5.27
CA HIS A 69 19.11 17.79 -5.00
C HIS A 69 19.19 16.31 -4.57
N LYS A 70 20.38 15.71 -4.58
CA LYS A 70 20.56 14.28 -4.22
C LYS A 70 20.01 13.94 -2.84
N GLY A 71 20.15 14.83 -1.86
CA GLY A 71 19.63 14.61 -0.50
C GLY A 71 18.10 14.42 -0.46
N PHE A 72 17.35 15.18 -1.26
CA PHE A 72 15.89 15.07 -1.32
C PHE A 72 15.45 13.75 -1.96
N LEU A 73 16.10 13.37 -3.06
CA LEU A 73 15.85 12.08 -3.70
C LEU A 73 16.21 10.94 -2.75
N TRP A 74 17.31 11.07 -2.01
CA TRP A 74 17.73 10.03 -1.09
C TRP A 74 16.74 9.83 0.04
N SER A 75 16.26 10.93 0.63
CA SER A 75 15.23 10.91 1.66
C SER A 75 13.91 10.29 1.16
N THR A 76 13.57 10.49 -0.11
CA THR A 76 12.38 9.90 -0.73
C THR A 76 12.53 8.38 -0.84
N LEU A 77 13.63 7.91 -1.43
CA LEU A 77 13.90 6.48 -1.58
C LEU A 77 14.00 5.76 -0.23
N HIS A 78 14.60 6.38 0.77
CA HIS A 78 14.62 5.83 2.12
C HIS A 78 13.19 5.67 2.69
N SER A 79 12.31 6.66 2.47
CA SER A 79 10.91 6.55 2.89
C SER A 79 10.17 5.42 2.16
N VAL A 80 10.45 5.22 0.87
CA VAL A 80 9.90 4.11 0.08
C VAL A 80 10.39 2.76 0.61
N GLU A 81 11.67 2.64 0.91
CA GLU A 81 12.28 1.44 1.48
C GLU A 81 11.65 1.08 2.84
N MET A 82 11.51 2.06 3.73
CA MET A 82 10.87 1.85 5.03
C MET A 82 9.39 1.46 4.89
N ALA A 83 8.65 2.09 3.98
CA ALA A 83 7.27 1.73 3.70
C ALA A 83 7.16 0.29 3.17
N LYS A 84 8.07 -0.11 2.27
CA LYS A 84 8.11 -1.48 1.74
C LYS A 84 8.39 -2.49 2.85
N GLY A 85 9.37 -2.23 3.72
CA GLY A 85 9.66 -3.10 4.86
C GLY A 85 8.47 -3.30 5.80
N LEU A 86 7.66 -2.25 6.04
CA LEU A 86 6.42 -2.37 6.82
C LEU A 86 5.37 -3.23 6.11
N VAL A 87 5.23 -3.10 4.79
CA VAL A 87 4.29 -3.92 3.99
C VAL A 87 4.73 -5.38 3.98
N ASP A 88 6.02 -5.65 3.76
CA ASP A 88 6.55 -7.01 3.74
C ASP A 88 6.40 -7.68 5.12
N ALA A 89 6.68 -6.97 6.22
CA ALA A 89 6.46 -7.51 7.56
C ALA A 89 4.97 -7.83 7.86
N LEU A 90 4.04 -7.07 7.28
CA LEU A 90 2.60 -7.38 7.37
C LEU A 90 2.23 -8.62 6.56
N LEU A 91 2.85 -8.82 5.39
CA LEU A 91 2.68 -10.03 4.58
C LEU A 91 3.16 -11.25 5.34
N ASP A 92 4.39 -11.22 5.87
CA ASP A 92 4.97 -12.30 6.67
C ASP A 92 4.04 -12.68 7.84
N GLY A 93 3.56 -11.68 8.58
CA GLY A 93 2.64 -11.91 9.71
C GLY A 93 1.24 -12.40 9.32
N ILE A 94 0.81 -12.24 8.06
CA ILE A 94 -0.42 -12.87 7.54
C ILE A 94 -0.13 -14.32 7.18
N GLU A 95 0.99 -14.60 6.49
CA GLU A 95 1.39 -15.94 6.06
C GLU A 95 1.63 -16.88 7.24
N GLU A 96 2.27 -16.39 8.31
CA GLU A 96 2.49 -17.16 9.55
C GLU A 96 1.17 -17.63 10.19
N ARG A 97 0.12 -16.80 10.16
CA ARG A 97 -1.20 -17.14 10.73
C ARG A 97 -2.01 -18.11 9.88
N VAL A 98 -1.72 -18.19 8.59
CA VAL A 98 -2.36 -19.16 7.68
C VAL A 98 -1.69 -20.54 7.81
N GLY A 99 -0.45 -20.58 8.29
CA GLY A 99 0.31 -21.81 8.54
C GLY A 99 0.04 -22.51 9.88
N GLU A 100 -0.70 -21.88 10.80
CA GLU A 100 -1.17 -22.44 12.08
C GLU A 100 -2.53 -23.15 11.94
#